data_AF-A0AA86GIU1-F1
#
_entry.id   AF-A0AA86GIU1-F1
#
_cell.length_a   1.000
_cell.length_b   1.000
_cell.length_c   1.000
_cell.angle_alpha   90.00
_cell.angle_beta   90.00
_cell.angle_gamma   90.00
#
_symmetry.space_group_name_H-M   'P 1'
#
loop_
_entity.id
_entity.type
_entity.pdbx_description
1 polymer ?
#
loop_
_entity_poly.entity_id
_entity_poly.type
_entity_poly.pdbx_seq_one_letter_code
_entity_poly.pdbx_strand_id
1 'polypeptide(L)'
;MHNRTLGILGMAALALSGCGGKDAGKTELVLQGNVDVRQVSLAFEDSGRVAQVRAEEGDSVKAGSILATLDTVSLNLQAEEARAQGEVQRQNLLRLRNGSRPEEIAQAQARLTSAEAEAARAEGDLTRLRGIAASTQGRGVSAQDVDHASKTALAARARAREQAEALRLARRGPRAEDVAGGEAQVKAAQAQVALLQHRIDQGVLRAPVDGVVRAGRVRPRLGALSGRGHYLA
;
A
#
# COMPACT_ATOMS: atom_id res chain seq x y z
N MET A 1 -76.84 88.38 -24.11
CA MET A 1 -77.97 87.66 -23.47
C MET A 1 -79.01 87.35 -24.55
N HIS A 2 -79.50 86.11 -24.58
CA HIS A 2 -80.47 85.53 -25.56
C HIS A 2 -79.88 85.23 -26.95
N ASN A 3 -80.09 84.12 -27.66
CA ASN A 3 -80.99 82.97 -27.46
C ASN A 3 -80.60 81.81 -28.42
N ARG A 4 -80.37 80.61 -27.88
CA ARG A 4 -80.96 79.29 -28.23
C ARG A 4 -81.43 78.97 -29.68
N THR A 5 -80.98 77.78 -30.14
CA THR A 5 -81.69 76.65 -30.84
C THR A 5 -81.78 76.54 -32.37
N LEU A 6 -81.85 75.26 -32.80
CA LEU A 6 -82.06 74.61 -34.13
C LEU A 6 -80.80 74.41 -35.02
N GLY A 7 -80.49 73.26 -35.63
CA GLY A 7 -81.15 71.95 -35.69
C GLY A 7 -80.41 70.98 -36.65
N ILE A 8 -80.21 69.74 -36.19
CA ILE A 8 -80.28 68.39 -36.83
C ILE A 8 -79.87 68.16 -38.32
N LEU A 9 -79.21 66.98 -38.54
CA LEU A 9 -79.01 66.14 -39.74
C LEU A 9 -77.78 66.46 -40.61
N GLY A 10 -76.92 65.51 -41.03
CA GLY A 10 -76.95 64.06 -40.91
C GLY A 10 -75.66 63.39 -41.45
N MET A 11 -75.32 62.26 -40.82
CA MET A 11 -74.59 61.06 -41.26
C MET A 11 -73.65 61.04 -42.50
N ALA A 12 -72.51 60.37 -42.24
CA ALA A 12 -71.83 59.34 -43.05
C ALA A 12 -70.69 59.75 -43.99
N ALA A 13 -69.45 59.38 -43.63
CA ALA A 13 -68.73 58.25 -44.26
C ALA A 13 -67.30 58.15 -43.71
N LEU A 14 -66.99 57.06 -42.99
CA LEU A 14 -65.63 56.60 -42.71
C LEU A 14 -65.10 55.85 -43.94
N ALA A 15 -63.91 56.21 -44.42
CA ALA A 15 -63.08 55.33 -45.24
C ALA A 15 -61.62 55.50 -44.83
N LEU A 16 -61.13 54.59 -43.99
CA LEU A 16 -59.70 54.33 -43.82
C LEU A 16 -59.22 53.49 -45.01
N SER A 17 -58.16 53.91 -45.68
CA SER A 17 -57.34 53.04 -46.52
C SER A 17 -55.88 53.34 -46.24
N GLY A 18 -55.23 52.35 -45.63
CA GLY A 18 -53.84 52.38 -45.22
C GLY A 18 -52.87 52.05 -46.35
N CYS A 19 -51.71 52.69 -46.29
CA CYS A 19 -50.52 52.40 -47.09
C CYS A 19 -49.77 51.17 -46.55
N GLY A 20 -49.12 50.41 -47.43
CA GLY A 20 -48.11 49.41 -47.04
C GLY A 20 -47.34 48.89 -48.24
N GLY A 21 -46.06 49.26 -48.32
CA GLY A 21 -45.17 49.11 -49.48
C GLY A 21 -44.55 47.73 -49.69
N LYS A 22 -43.93 47.59 -50.87
CA LYS A 22 -43.12 46.47 -51.36
C LYS A 22 -41.78 46.40 -50.62
N ASP A 23 -41.27 45.19 -50.33
CA ASP A 23 -39.82 44.95 -50.28
C ASP A 23 -39.47 43.49 -50.65
N ALA A 24 -38.44 43.37 -51.48
CA ALA A 24 -37.85 42.14 -51.98
C ALA A 24 -36.73 41.67 -51.04
N GLY A 25 -36.72 40.39 -50.66
CA GLY A 25 -35.68 39.82 -49.79
C GLY A 25 -35.28 38.41 -50.23
N LYS A 26 -34.00 38.24 -50.60
CA LYS A 26 -33.34 36.94 -50.73
C LYS A 26 -33.51 36.18 -49.41
N THR A 27 -34.10 35.00 -49.44
CA THR A 27 -34.28 34.16 -48.26
C THR A 27 -32.94 33.55 -47.89
N GLU A 28 -32.16 34.24 -47.06
CA GLU A 28 -31.05 33.63 -46.35
C GLU A 28 -31.63 32.56 -45.41
N LEU A 29 -31.38 31.29 -45.71
CA LEU A 29 -31.87 30.16 -44.93
C LEU A 29 -31.07 30.11 -43.62
N VAL A 30 -31.54 30.84 -42.61
CA VAL A 30 -30.96 30.82 -41.27
C VAL A 30 -31.40 29.52 -40.58
N LEU A 31 -30.55 28.51 -40.65
CA LEU A 31 -30.72 27.24 -39.93
C LEU A 31 -30.20 27.41 -38.51
N GLN A 32 -31.12 27.59 -37.55
CA GLN A 32 -30.79 27.42 -36.14
C GLN A 32 -30.91 25.95 -35.78
N GLY A 33 -29.77 25.32 -35.49
CA GLY A 33 -29.69 23.94 -35.04
C GLY A 33 -28.82 23.84 -33.80
N ASN A 34 -29.27 23.07 -32.81
CA ASN A 34 -28.46 22.72 -31.65
C ASN A 34 -27.56 21.53 -32.01
N VAL A 35 -26.26 21.65 -31.74
CA VAL A 35 -25.30 20.54 -31.92
C VAL A 35 -24.99 19.97 -30.55
N ASP A 36 -25.57 18.81 -30.24
CA ASP A 36 -25.25 18.07 -29.03
C ASP A 36 -23.94 17.30 -29.21
N VAL A 37 -22.94 17.66 -28.42
CA VAL A 37 -21.62 17.01 -28.41
C VAL A 37 -21.52 16.13 -27.18
N ARG A 38 -21.03 14.90 -27.33
CA ARG A 38 -20.70 14.05 -26.18
C ARG A 38 -19.50 14.65 -25.45
N GLN A 39 -19.71 15.08 -24.21
CA GLN A 39 -18.68 15.67 -23.37
C GLN A 39 -18.37 14.73 -22.22
N VAL A 40 -17.08 14.60 -21.89
CA VAL A 40 -16.60 13.82 -20.74
C VAL A 40 -15.78 14.78 -19.90
N SER A 41 -16.21 15.01 -18.65
CA SER A 41 -15.45 15.87 -17.74
C SER A 41 -14.38 15.06 -17.01
N LEU A 42 -13.13 15.46 -17.17
CA LEU A 42 -11.97 14.80 -16.60
C LEU A 42 -11.50 15.54 -15.35
N ALA A 43 -11.22 14.78 -14.29
CA ALA A 43 -10.70 15.27 -13.02
C ALA A 43 -9.61 14.31 -12.53
N PHE A 44 -8.68 14.83 -11.73
CA PHE A 44 -7.77 13.96 -10.99
C PHE A 44 -8.54 13.20 -9.91
N GLU A 45 -8.21 11.92 -9.73
CA GLU A 45 -8.80 11.08 -8.69
C GLU A 45 -8.25 11.42 -7.30
N ASP A 46 -7.01 11.88 -7.23
CA ASP A 46 -6.36 12.31 -5.99
C ASP A 46 -6.18 13.84 -5.95
N SER A 47 -6.13 14.40 -4.74
CA SER A 47 -5.88 15.81 -4.53
C SER A 47 -4.38 16.12 -4.53
N GLY A 48 -3.95 17.09 -5.32
CA GLY A 48 -2.54 17.46 -5.42
C GLY A 48 -2.33 18.77 -6.17
N ARG A 49 -1.08 19.24 -6.17
CA ARG A 49 -0.69 20.42 -6.96
C ARG A 49 -0.49 20.02 -8.41
N VAL A 50 -1.01 20.79 -9.36
CA VAL A 50 -0.74 20.56 -10.79
C VAL A 50 0.70 20.94 -11.11
N ALA A 51 1.51 19.96 -11.49
CA ALA A 51 2.91 20.15 -11.86
C ALA A 51 3.07 20.58 -13.32
N GLN A 52 2.27 20.01 -14.23
CA GLN A 52 2.31 20.36 -15.65
C GLN A 52 0.94 20.17 -16.29
N VAL A 53 0.60 21.06 -17.23
CA VAL A 53 -0.53 20.92 -18.16
C VAL A 53 0.09 20.85 -19.55
N ARG A 54 -0.26 19.82 -20.32
CA ARG A 54 0.33 19.55 -21.65
C ARG A 54 -0.65 19.73 -22.80
N ALA A 55 -1.94 19.69 -22.52
CA ALA A 55 -2.97 19.91 -23.53
C ALA A 55 -3.61 21.28 -23.33
N GLU A 56 -3.73 22.04 -24.41
CA GLU A 56 -4.41 23.33 -24.43
C GLU A 56 -5.81 23.20 -25.03
N GLU A 57 -6.65 24.21 -24.81
CA GLU A 57 -7.99 24.25 -25.37
C GLU A 57 -7.91 24.28 -26.91
N GLY A 58 -8.63 23.37 -27.56
CA GLY A 58 -8.62 23.20 -29.01
C GLY A 58 -7.67 22.10 -29.51
N ASP A 59 -6.83 21.52 -28.65
CA ASP A 59 -5.95 20.43 -29.04
C ASP A 59 -6.71 19.12 -29.29
N SER A 60 -6.38 18.46 -30.41
CA SER A 60 -6.85 17.10 -30.67
C SER A 60 -5.95 16.10 -29.94
N VAL A 61 -6.57 15.26 -29.11
CA VAL A 61 -5.89 14.26 -28.29
C VAL A 61 -6.40 12.87 -28.65
N LYS A 62 -5.51 11.88 -28.55
CA LYS A 62 -5.86 10.46 -28.72
C LYS A 62 -6.10 9.82 -27.36
N ALA A 63 -6.82 8.71 -27.35
CA ALA A 63 -6.96 7.87 -26.16
C ALA A 63 -5.58 7.50 -25.60
N GLY A 64 -5.39 7.72 -24.30
CA GLY A 64 -4.13 7.51 -23.58
C GLY A 64 -3.18 8.71 -23.55
N SER A 65 -3.43 9.78 -24.31
CA SER A 65 -2.63 11.01 -24.29
C SER A 65 -2.65 11.67 -22.92
N ILE A 66 -1.48 12.11 -22.44
CA ILE A 66 -1.32 12.78 -21.15
C ILE A 66 -1.77 14.24 -21.28
N LEU A 67 -2.77 14.63 -20.50
CA LEU A 67 -3.34 15.98 -20.50
C LEU A 67 -2.70 16.87 -19.43
N ALA A 68 -2.53 16.32 -18.24
CA ALA A 68 -1.94 17.02 -17.10
C ALA A 68 -1.31 16.03 -16.11
N THR A 69 -0.38 16.50 -15.30
CA THR A 69 0.30 15.71 -14.26
C THR A 69 0.31 16.46 -12.94
N LEU A 70 0.04 15.76 -11.85
CA LEU A 70 0.22 16.27 -10.49
C LEU A 70 1.69 16.18 -10.07
N ASP A 71 2.04 17.00 -9.07
CA ASP A 71 3.30 16.89 -8.34
C ASP A 71 3.26 15.64 -7.47
N THR A 72 3.96 14.60 -7.93
CA THR A 72 4.06 13.30 -7.25
C THR A 72 5.35 13.15 -6.46
N VAL A 73 6.15 14.21 -6.26
CA VAL A 73 7.44 14.12 -5.55
C VAL A 73 7.26 13.52 -4.15
N SER A 74 6.27 14.00 -3.38
CA SER A 74 6.00 13.46 -2.04
C SER A 74 5.55 11.99 -2.09
N LEU A 75 4.72 11.60 -3.07
CA LEU A 75 4.25 10.23 -3.23
C LEU A 75 5.40 9.29 -3.63
N ASN A 76 6.31 9.73 -4.50
CA ASN A 76 7.50 8.98 -4.87
C ASN A 76 8.43 8.77 -3.67
N LEU A 77 8.65 9.80 -2.84
CA LEU A 77 9.44 9.65 -1.61
C LEU A 77 8.79 8.66 -0.63
N GLN A 78 7.47 8.71 -0.46
CA GLN A 78 6.74 7.74 0.35
C GLN A 78 6.81 6.31 -0.22
N ALA A 79 6.78 6.17 -1.55
CA ALA A 79 6.92 4.87 -2.20
C ALA A 79 8.34 4.29 -2.00
N GLU A 80 9.38 5.11 -2.09
CA GLU A 80 10.75 4.71 -1.78
C GLU A 80 10.91 4.32 -0.30
N GLU A 81 10.32 5.09 0.63
CA GLU A 81 10.31 4.73 2.05
C GLU A 81 9.60 3.38 2.29
N ALA A 82 8.42 3.18 1.70
CA ALA A 82 7.67 1.93 1.82
C ALA A 82 8.43 0.74 1.20
N ARG A 83 9.15 0.96 0.10
CA ARG A 83 10.04 -0.06 -0.50
C ARG A 83 11.18 -0.42 0.45
N ALA A 84 11.83 0.57 1.05
CA ALA A 84 12.90 0.35 2.02
C ALA A 84 12.38 -0.42 3.25
N GLN A 85 11.20 -0.06 3.76
CA GLN A 85 10.54 -0.80 4.85
C GLN A 85 10.22 -2.25 4.44
N GLY A 86 9.74 -2.47 3.20
CA GLY A 86 9.51 -3.80 2.66
C GLY A 86 10.78 -4.64 2.58
N GLU A 87 11.92 -4.03 2.22
CA GLU A 87 13.21 -4.71 2.19
C GLU A 87 13.67 -5.11 3.60
N VAL A 88 13.46 -4.25 4.61
CA VAL A 88 13.71 -4.62 6.02
C VAL A 88 12.91 -5.87 6.41
N GLN A 89 11.62 -5.94 6.06
CA GLN A 89 10.81 -7.12 6.35
C GLN A 89 11.27 -8.35 5.56
N ARG A 90 11.73 -8.18 4.33
CA ARG A 90 12.31 -9.26 3.53
C ARG A 90 13.58 -9.81 4.19
N GLN A 91 14.46 -8.95 4.68
CA GLN A 91 15.67 -9.36 5.39
C GLN A 91 15.33 -10.06 6.72
N ASN A 92 14.29 -9.62 7.43
CA ASN A 92 13.78 -10.32 8.60
C ASN A 92 13.27 -11.72 8.27
N LEU A 93 12.52 -11.88 7.18
CA LEU A 93 12.06 -13.18 6.70
C LEU A 93 13.25 -14.09 6.32
N LEU A 94 14.27 -13.55 5.65
CA LEU A 94 15.49 -14.30 5.33
C LEU A 94 16.22 -14.74 6.59
N ARG A 95 16.33 -13.87 7.60
CA ARG A 95 16.90 -14.23 8.91
C ARG A 95 16.11 -15.36 9.57
N LEU A 96 14.78 -15.34 9.52
CA LEU A 96 13.95 -16.43 10.03
C LEU A 96 14.16 -17.71 9.22
N ARG A 97 14.19 -17.66 7.89
CA ARG A 97 14.41 -18.85 7.04
C ARG A 97 15.79 -19.47 7.21
N ASN A 98 16.82 -18.65 7.37
CA ASN A 98 18.19 -19.11 7.62
C ASN A 98 18.35 -19.72 9.02
N GLY A 99 17.45 -19.37 9.95
CA GLY A 99 17.39 -19.95 11.29
C GLY A 99 18.65 -19.69 12.13
N SER A 100 19.02 -20.67 12.94
CA SER A 100 20.22 -20.60 13.79
C SER A 100 21.49 -20.63 12.95
N ARG A 101 22.47 -19.82 13.36
CA ARG A 101 23.74 -19.74 12.67
C ARG A 101 24.54 -21.04 12.89
N PRO A 102 25.37 -21.49 11.93
CA PRO A 102 26.19 -22.69 12.11
C PRO A 102 27.12 -22.60 13.32
N GLU A 103 27.60 -21.40 13.65
CA GLU A 103 28.41 -21.12 14.84
C GLU A 103 27.64 -21.35 16.14
N GLU A 104 26.35 -21.00 16.19
CA GLU A 104 25.49 -21.25 17.35
C GLU A 104 25.25 -22.74 17.55
N ILE A 105 25.04 -23.48 16.45
CA ILE A 105 24.90 -24.94 16.47
C ILE A 105 26.20 -25.60 16.94
N ALA A 106 27.35 -25.15 16.43
CA ALA A 106 28.66 -25.65 16.85
C ALA A 106 28.92 -25.37 18.34
N GLN A 107 28.55 -24.19 18.84
CA GLN A 107 28.65 -23.86 20.25
C GLN A 107 27.76 -24.75 21.13
N ALA A 108 26.50 -24.96 20.73
CA ALA A 108 25.58 -25.86 21.44
C ALA A 108 26.10 -27.31 21.44
N GLN A 109 26.69 -27.75 20.33
CA GLN A 109 27.29 -29.08 20.23
C GLN A 109 28.54 -29.24 21.09
N ALA A 110 29.37 -28.20 21.21
CA ALA A 110 30.50 -28.18 22.14
C ALA A 110 30.04 -28.26 23.61
N ARG A 111 28.96 -27.54 23.97
CA ARG A 111 28.35 -27.62 25.31
C ARG A 111 27.81 -29.02 25.62
N LEU A 112 27.14 -29.65 24.66
CA LEU A 112 26.70 -31.04 24.79
C LEU A 112 27.88 -31.98 25.00
N THR A 113 28.91 -31.88 24.17
CA THR A 113 30.11 -32.72 24.27
C THR A 113 30.79 -32.57 25.65
N SER A 114 30.88 -31.33 26.16
CA SER A 114 31.41 -31.09 27.51
C SER A 114 30.54 -31.71 28.61
N ALA A 115 29.21 -31.59 28.50
CA ALA A 115 28.29 -32.15 29.48
C ALA A 115 28.27 -33.69 29.44
N GLU A 116 28.41 -34.30 28.26
CA GLU A 116 28.57 -35.74 28.08
C GLU A 116 29.87 -36.25 28.70
N ALA A 117 30.98 -35.52 28.54
CA ALA A 117 32.24 -35.85 29.18
C ALA A 117 32.15 -35.77 30.72
N GLU A 118 31.46 -34.76 31.25
CA GLU A 118 31.21 -34.64 32.70
C GLU A 118 30.33 -35.79 33.22
N ALA A 119 29.27 -36.15 32.48
CA ALA A 119 28.42 -37.28 32.81
C ALA A 119 29.19 -38.61 32.80
N ALA A 120 30.01 -38.85 31.77
CA ALA A 120 30.85 -40.04 31.67
C ALA A 120 31.85 -40.14 32.84
N ARG A 121 32.44 -39.01 33.24
CA ARG A 121 33.34 -38.95 34.41
C ARG A 121 32.60 -39.32 35.70
N ALA A 122 31.45 -38.70 35.95
CA ALA A 122 30.66 -38.94 37.16
C ALA A 122 30.12 -40.39 37.22
N GLU A 123 29.74 -40.97 36.08
CA GLU A 123 29.35 -42.38 35.97
C GLU A 123 30.53 -43.33 36.22
N GLY A 124 31.72 -42.98 35.73
CA GLY A 124 32.96 -43.71 36.02
C GLY A 124 33.30 -43.69 37.51
N ASP A 125 33.20 -42.53 38.16
CA ASP A 125 33.42 -42.39 39.60
C ASP A 125 32.43 -43.20 40.43
N LEU A 126 31.14 -43.15 40.08
CA LEU A 126 30.11 -43.96 40.71
C LEU A 126 30.40 -45.46 40.57
N THR A 127 30.79 -45.90 39.37
CA THR A 127 31.12 -47.30 39.09
C THR A 127 32.33 -47.75 39.92
N ARG A 128 33.36 -46.91 40.00
CA ARG A 128 34.56 -47.15 40.81
C ARG A 128 34.22 -47.27 42.29
N LEU A 129 33.45 -46.34 42.85
CA LEU A 129 33.07 -46.37 44.27
C LEU A 129 32.17 -47.57 44.60
N ARG A 130 31.22 -47.92 43.72
CA ARG A 130 30.42 -49.15 43.86
C ARG A 130 31.28 -50.41 43.83
N GLY A 131 32.30 -50.46 42.98
CA GLY A 131 33.27 -51.54 42.93
C GLY A 131 34.05 -51.70 44.24
N ILE A 132 34.55 -50.60 44.81
CA ILE A 132 35.26 -50.57 46.10
C ILE A 132 34.34 -50.99 47.26
N ALA A 133 33.10 -50.50 47.27
CA ALA A 133 32.10 -50.90 48.27
C ALA A 133 31.86 -52.41 48.24
N ALA A 134 31.74 -53.00 47.04
CA ALA A 134 31.53 -54.43 46.86
C ALA A 134 32.77 -55.27 47.24
N SER A 135 33.98 -54.87 46.83
CA SER A 135 35.21 -55.62 47.09
C SER A 135 35.63 -55.62 48.57
N THR A 136 35.34 -54.53 49.28
CA THR A 136 35.79 -54.31 50.67
C THR A 136 34.66 -54.52 51.69
N GLN A 137 33.55 -55.16 51.30
CA GLN A 137 32.37 -55.40 52.15
C GLN A 137 31.86 -54.13 52.85
N GLY A 138 31.88 -52.99 52.16
CA GLY A 138 31.42 -51.70 52.69
C GLY A 138 32.40 -50.99 53.64
N ARG A 139 33.62 -51.50 53.87
CA ARG A 139 34.62 -50.84 54.73
C ARG A 139 35.52 -49.84 53.99
N GLY A 140 35.54 -49.86 52.66
CA GLY A 140 36.42 -49.02 51.83
C GLY A 140 35.83 -47.67 51.39
N VAL A 141 34.51 -47.48 51.53
CA VAL A 141 33.79 -46.26 51.15
C VAL A 141 32.46 -46.22 51.92
N SER A 142 32.01 -45.04 52.34
CA SER A 142 30.74 -44.88 53.06
C SER A 142 29.54 -45.04 52.12
N ALA A 143 28.41 -45.51 52.65
CA ALA A 143 27.14 -45.53 51.93
C ALA A 143 26.71 -44.11 51.48
N GLN A 144 27.05 -43.09 52.27
CA GLN A 144 26.79 -41.69 51.93
C GLN A 144 27.58 -41.22 50.70
N ASP A 145 28.82 -41.69 50.53
CA ASP A 145 29.66 -41.31 49.40
C ASP A 145 29.15 -41.92 48.09
N VAL A 146 28.67 -43.17 48.14
CA VAL A 146 28.05 -43.84 46.98
C VAL A 146 26.73 -43.18 46.61
N ASP A 147 25.90 -42.81 47.59
CA ASP A 147 24.67 -42.05 47.35
C ASP A 147 24.96 -40.67 46.75
N HIS A 148 25.94 -39.95 47.31
CA HIS A 148 26.39 -38.66 46.77
C HIS A 148 26.85 -38.80 45.32
N ALA A 149 27.74 -39.76 45.02
CA ALA A 149 28.21 -40.02 43.66
C ALA A 149 27.06 -40.41 42.72
N SER A 150 26.07 -41.16 43.20
CA SER A 150 24.89 -41.53 42.42
C SER A 150 24.06 -40.31 42.06
N LYS A 151 23.86 -39.39 43.00
CA LYS A 151 23.16 -38.12 42.78
C LYS A 151 23.94 -37.21 41.84
N THR A 152 25.26 -37.14 41.97
CA THR A 152 26.13 -36.39 41.05
C THR A 152 26.05 -36.91 39.62
N ALA A 153 26.14 -38.23 39.42
CA ALA A 153 26.01 -38.85 38.10
C ALA A 153 24.62 -38.61 37.48
N LEU A 154 23.56 -38.75 38.29
CA LEU A 154 22.20 -38.45 37.84
C LEU A 154 22.04 -37.00 37.40
N ALA A 155 22.56 -36.04 38.19
CA ALA A 155 22.53 -34.63 37.86
C ALA A 155 23.34 -34.31 36.58
N ALA A 156 24.53 -34.88 36.42
CA ALA A 156 25.35 -34.70 35.23
C ALA A 156 24.68 -35.26 33.97
N ARG A 157 24.06 -36.46 34.06
CA ARG A 157 23.27 -37.05 32.96
C ARG A 157 22.06 -36.20 32.61
N ALA A 158 21.37 -35.63 33.60
CA ALA A 158 20.25 -34.72 33.37
C ALA A 158 20.70 -33.45 32.62
N ARG A 159 21.84 -32.86 33.01
CA ARG A 159 22.45 -31.72 32.30
C ARG A 159 22.80 -32.06 30.85
N ALA A 160 23.40 -33.22 30.59
CA ALA A 160 23.71 -33.65 29.22
C ALA A 160 22.44 -33.75 28.36
N ARG A 161 21.34 -34.30 28.90
CA ARG A 161 20.04 -34.35 28.21
C ARG A 161 19.47 -32.96 27.94
N GLU A 162 19.57 -32.05 28.89
CA GLU A 162 19.15 -30.65 28.71
C GLU A 162 19.91 -29.98 27.56
N GLN A 163 21.24 -30.16 27.50
CA GLN A 163 22.05 -29.62 26.40
C GLN A 163 21.74 -30.29 25.05
N ALA A 164 21.39 -31.57 25.05
CA ALA A 164 20.97 -32.28 23.83
C ALA A 164 19.64 -31.74 23.29
N GLU A 165 18.67 -31.46 24.17
CA GLU A 165 17.41 -30.81 23.80
C GLU A 165 17.62 -29.37 23.33
N ALA A 166 18.55 -28.62 23.94
CA ALA A 166 18.93 -27.29 23.49
C ALA A 166 19.54 -27.32 22.07
N LEU A 167 20.43 -28.28 21.79
CA LEU A 167 20.97 -28.49 20.43
C LEU A 167 19.88 -28.87 19.44
N ARG A 168 18.92 -29.72 19.85
CA ARG A 168 17.78 -30.12 19.01
C ARG A 168 16.89 -28.92 18.68
N LEU A 169 16.64 -28.04 19.64
CA LEU A 169 15.89 -26.80 19.43
C LEU A 169 16.63 -25.86 18.47
N ALA A 170 17.93 -25.65 18.66
CA ALA A 170 18.76 -24.84 17.78
C ALA A 170 18.78 -25.39 16.33
N ARG A 171 18.83 -26.71 16.16
CA ARG A 171 18.79 -27.35 14.83
C ARG A 171 17.42 -27.29 14.14
N ARG A 172 16.33 -27.31 14.91
CA ARG A 172 14.97 -27.17 14.35
C ARG A 172 14.71 -25.77 13.81
N GLY A 173 15.38 -24.77 14.35
CA GLY A 173 15.23 -23.39 13.92
C GLY A 173 13.87 -22.78 14.32
N PRO A 174 13.52 -21.61 13.75
CA PRO A 174 12.28 -20.91 14.05
C PRO A 174 11.05 -21.67 13.54
N ARG A 175 9.90 -21.37 14.14
CA ARG A 175 8.68 -22.14 13.88
C ARG A 175 8.08 -21.74 12.53
N ALA A 176 7.30 -22.63 11.94
CA ALA A 176 6.66 -22.37 10.65
C ALA A 176 5.69 -21.18 10.72
N GLU A 177 5.07 -20.97 11.89
CA GLU A 177 4.19 -19.85 12.19
C GLU A 177 4.94 -18.51 12.16
N ASP A 178 6.18 -18.48 12.64
CA ASP A 178 7.02 -17.29 12.62
C ASP A 178 7.42 -16.93 11.17
N VAL A 179 7.75 -17.94 10.37
CA VAL A 179 8.08 -17.77 8.94
C VAL A 179 6.85 -17.29 8.17
N ALA A 180 5.68 -17.90 8.40
CA ALA A 180 4.42 -17.49 7.78
C ALA A 180 4.02 -16.07 8.19
N GLY A 181 4.24 -15.69 9.45
CA GLY A 181 4.05 -14.32 9.94
C GLY A 181 4.97 -13.32 9.21
N GLY A 182 6.24 -13.67 9.03
CA GLY A 182 7.19 -12.86 8.26
C GLY A 182 6.79 -12.72 6.78
N GLU A 183 6.31 -13.79 6.15
CA GLU A 183 5.80 -13.76 4.77
C GLU A 183 4.58 -12.86 4.64
N ALA A 184 3.65 -12.92 5.59
CA ALA A 184 2.49 -12.04 5.63
C ALA A 184 2.91 -10.56 5.76
N GLN A 185 3.92 -10.25 6.58
CA GLN A 185 4.46 -8.90 6.71
C GLN A 185 5.09 -8.38 5.41
N VAL A 186 5.88 -9.21 4.72
CA VAL A 186 6.44 -8.86 3.41
C VAL A 186 5.32 -8.59 2.40
N LYS A 187 4.28 -9.44 2.37
CA LYS A 187 3.14 -9.27 1.47
C LYS A 187 2.36 -7.99 1.78
N ALA A 188 2.18 -7.65 3.06
CA ALA A 188 1.54 -6.40 3.47
C ALA A 188 2.35 -5.18 3.03
N ALA A 189 3.68 -5.21 3.20
CA ALA A 189 4.56 -4.13 2.74
C ALA A 189 4.54 -3.99 1.21
N GLN A 190 4.53 -5.10 0.46
CA GLN A 190 4.38 -5.09 -1.00
C GLN A 190 3.04 -4.49 -1.43
N ALA A 191 1.94 -4.82 -0.75
CA ALA A 191 0.64 -4.23 -1.02
C ALA A 191 0.62 -2.72 -0.76
N GLN A 192 1.32 -2.25 0.28
CA GLN A 192 1.47 -0.82 0.56
C GLN A 192 2.24 -0.09 -0.55
N VAL A 193 3.33 -0.68 -1.04
CA VAL A 193 4.09 -0.14 -2.19
C VAL A 193 3.19 -0.08 -3.43
N ALA A 194 2.46 -1.16 -3.72
CA ALA A 194 1.55 -1.21 -4.87
C ALA A 194 0.45 -0.15 -4.79
N LEU A 195 -0.09 0.11 -3.59
CA LEU A 195 -1.07 1.18 -3.37
C LEU A 195 -0.47 2.57 -3.65
N LEU A 196 0.74 2.84 -3.18
CA LEU A 196 1.42 4.12 -3.42
C LEU A 196 1.77 4.31 -4.90
N GLN A 197 2.22 3.25 -5.57
CA GLN A 197 2.43 3.27 -7.03
C GLN A 197 1.13 3.57 -7.78
N HIS A 198 0.02 2.95 -7.37
CA HIS A 198 -1.27 3.23 -7.99
C HIS A 198 -1.68 4.70 -7.83
N ARG A 199 -1.44 5.31 -6.65
CA ARG A 199 -1.69 6.74 -6.45
C ARG A 199 -0.80 7.63 -7.31
N ILE A 200 0.46 7.25 -7.53
CA ILE A 200 1.38 7.96 -8.43
C ILE A 200 0.83 7.90 -9.87
N ASP A 201 0.35 6.74 -10.31
CA ASP A 201 -0.25 6.56 -11.64
C ASP A 201 -1.53 7.38 -11.80
N GLN A 202 -2.37 7.45 -10.76
CA GLN A 202 -3.57 8.30 -10.70
C GLN A 202 -3.24 9.81 -10.71
N GLY A 203 -1.99 10.18 -10.42
CA GLY A 203 -1.49 11.54 -10.57
C GLY A 203 -1.29 11.98 -12.03
N VAL A 204 -1.47 11.08 -13.00
CA VAL A 204 -1.37 11.35 -14.44
C VAL A 204 -2.76 11.33 -15.08
N LEU A 205 -3.23 12.49 -15.54
CA LEU A 205 -4.51 12.58 -16.23
C LEU A 205 -4.34 12.18 -17.69
N ARG A 206 -5.04 11.13 -18.12
CA ARG A 206 -5.04 10.62 -19.50
C ARG A 206 -6.40 10.80 -20.14
N ALA A 207 -6.41 11.05 -21.45
CA ALA A 207 -7.64 11.07 -22.24
C ALA A 207 -8.21 9.63 -22.37
N PRO A 208 -9.48 9.38 -22.02
CA PRO A 208 -10.07 8.04 -22.15
C PRO A 208 -10.48 7.71 -23.59
N VAL A 209 -10.71 8.74 -24.42
CA VAL A 209 -11.18 8.61 -25.81
C VAL A 209 -10.45 9.62 -26.69
N ASP A 210 -10.46 9.39 -28.00
CA ASP A 210 -10.05 10.37 -28.99
C ASP A 210 -11.03 11.56 -28.96
N GLY A 211 -10.52 12.79 -28.99
CA GLY A 211 -11.37 13.97 -28.90
C GLY A 211 -10.61 15.28 -29.01
N VAL A 212 -11.31 16.38 -28.74
CA VAL A 212 -10.74 17.73 -28.69
C VAL A 212 -10.91 18.26 -27.27
N VAL A 213 -9.84 18.80 -26.70
CA VAL A 213 -9.87 19.40 -25.35
C VAL A 213 -10.68 20.68 -25.39
N ARG A 214 -11.77 20.72 -24.61
CA ARG A 214 -12.60 21.91 -24.45
C ARG A 214 -12.26 22.57 -23.11
N ALA A 215 -12.44 23.89 -22.97
CA ALA A 215 -12.15 24.57 -21.71
C ALA A 215 -12.89 23.93 -20.53
N GLY A 216 -12.10 23.39 -19.59
CA GLY A 216 -12.58 23.01 -18.27
C GLY A 216 -13.01 24.23 -17.45
N ARG A 217 -13.90 24.00 -16.48
CA ARG A 217 -14.48 25.04 -15.61
C ARG A 217 -13.43 25.73 -14.73
N VAL A 218 -12.30 25.06 -14.48
CA VAL A 218 -11.14 25.57 -13.77
C VAL A 218 -9.95 25.50 -14.72
N ARG A 219 -9.36 26.65 -15.09
CA ARG A 219 -8.10 26.66 -15.84
C ARG A 219 -6.97 26.18 -14.93
N PRO A 220 -6.38 24.99 -15.16
CA PRO A 220 -5.22 24.57 -14.38
C PRO A 220 -4.06 25.51 -14.74
N ARG A 221 -3.76 26.46 -13.86
CA ARG A 221 -2.49 27.18 -13.91
C ARG A 221 -1.44 26.33 -13.22
N LEU A 222 -0.20 26.42 -13.72
CA LEU A 222 0.96 25.85 -13.03
C LEU A 222 0.90 26.19 -11.54
N GLY A 223 0.96 25.17 -10.67
CA GLY A 223 0.91 25.37 -9.23
C GLY A 223 -0.49 25.52 -8.62
N ALA A 224 -1.59 25.42 -9.37
CA ALA A 224 -2.93 25.38 -8.79
C ALA A 224 -3.16 24.10 -7.96
N LEU A 225 -3.91 24.22 -6.87
CA LEU A 225 -4.37 23.07 -6.08
C LEU A 225 -5.54 22.41 -6.81
N SER A 226 -5.40 21.12 -7.14
CA SER A 226 -6.49 20.28 -7.61
C SER A 226 -6.99 19.43 -6.45
N GLY A 227 -8.28 19.55 -6.09
CA GLY A 227 -8.93 18.66 -5.13
C GLY A 227 -9.72 17.54 -5.83
N ARG A 228 -10.20 16.56 -5.05
CA ARG A 228 -11.16 15.56 -5.54
C ARG A 228 -12.42 16.26 -6.10
N GLY A 229 -12.77 15.99 -7.36
CA GLY A 229 -13.96 16.54 -8.02
C GLY A 229 -13.77 17.87 -8.75
N HIS A 230 -12.53 18.37 -8.90
CA HIS A 230 -12.25 19.55 -9.73
C HIS A 230 -12.06 19.15 -11.20
N TYR A 231 -13.01 19.54 -12.05
CA TYR A 231 -13.02 19.25 -13.48
C TYR A 231 -12.09 20.17 -14.28
N LEU A 232 -11.20 19.60 -15.08
CA LEU A 232 -10.11 20.28 -15.78
C LEU A 232 -10.25 20.31 -17.31
N ALA A 233 -11.02 19.38 -17.87
CA ALA A 233 -11.35 19.31 -19.29
C ALA A 233 -12.73 18.66 -19.46
#